data_AF-A0A1W9RJZ4-F1
#
_entry.id   AF-A0A1W9RJZ4-F1
#
_cell.length_a   1.000
_cell.length_b   1.000
_cell.length_c   1.000
_cell.angle_alpha   90.00
_cell.angle_beta   90.00
_cell.angle_gamma   90.00
#
_symmetry.space_group_name_H-M   'P 1'
#
loop_
_entity.id
_entity.type
_entity.pdbx_description
1 polymer ?
#
loop_
_entity_poly.entity_id
_entity_poly.type
_entity_poly.pdbx_seq_one_letter_code
_entity_poly.pdbx_strand_id
1 'polypeptide(L)' 'MEATWGRLLLLKILPPQFCKKYKVLPIEKVGNILSVVSCNPKDNQLQRAISKKTNLVVKFFLSAPKALEEVLEALI' A
#
# COMPACT_ATOMS: atom_id res chain seq x y z
N MET A 1 21.90 5.45 -3.17
CA MET A 1 20.98 6.56 -2.84
C MET A 1 19.88 6.59 -3.89
N GLU A 2 18.89 5.68 -3.85
CA GLU A 2 17.77 5.71 -4.81
C GLU A 2 16.56 5.04 -4.16
N ALA A 3 15.63 5.81 -3.59
CA ALA A 3 14.33 5.30 -3.13
C ALA A 3 13.27 6.37 -2.91
N THR A 4 13.64 7.65 -2.85
CA THR A 4 12.70 8.71 -2.45
C THR A 4 11.69 9.06 -3.55
N TRP A 5 12.07 8.92 -4.82
CA TRP A 5 11.20 9.26 -5.96
C TRP A 5 10.07 8.24 -6.20
N GLY A 6 10.31 6.95 -5.94
CA GLY A 6 9.30 5.90 -6.09
C GLY A 6 8.15 6.01 -5.08
N ARG A 7 8.44 6.40 -3.84
CA ARG A 7 7.45 6.53 -2.76
C ARG A 7 6.35 7.54 -3.07
N LEU A 8 6.69 8.71 -3.62
CA LEU A 8 5.73 9.76 -3.94
C LEU A 8 4.77 9.35 -5.07
N LEU A 9 5.24 8.55 -6.05
CA LEU A 9 4.41 8.06 -7.13
C LEU A 9 3.40 7.01 -6.65
N LEU A 10 3.78 6.18 -5.68
CA LEU A 10 2.90 5.16 -5.10
C LEU A 10 1.78 5.79 -4.25
N LEU A 11 2.07 6.90 -3.58
CA LEU A 11 1.05 7.67 -2.86
C LEU A 11 0.04 8.37 -3.78
N LYS A 12 0.32 8.51 -5.08
CA LYS A 12 -0.70 8.92 -6.07
C LYS A 12 -1.65 7.78 -6.42
N ILE A 13 -1.19 6.53 -6.33
CA ILE A 13 -1.99 5.33 -6.59
C ILE A 13 -2.89 5.02 -5.40
N LEU A 14 -2.32 5.01 -4.19
CA LEU A 14 -3.05 4.91 -2.93
C LEU A 14 -2.77 6.14 -2.07
N PRO A 15 -3.71 7.10 -2.00
CA PRO A 15 -3.48 8.35 -1.26
C PRO A 15 -3.27 8.09 0.23
N PRO A 16 -2.48 8.94 0.93
CA PRO A 16 -2.17 8.76 2.35
C PRO A 16 -3.40 8.53 3.24
N GLN A 17 -4.51 9.21 2.95
CA GLN A 17 -5.78 9.05 3.67
C GLN A 17 -6.36 7.64 3.53
N PHE A 18 -6.24 7.04 2.33
CA PHE A 18 -6.65 5.67 2.08
C PHE A 18 -5.73 4.69 2.84
N CYS A 19 -4.42 4.92 2.77
CA CYS A 19 -3.42 4.12 3.47
C CYS A 19 -3.68 4.08 4.99
N LYS A 20 -3.94 5.25 5.60
CA LYS A 20 -4.27 5.37 7.03
C LYS A 20 -5.59 4.69 7.37
N LYS A 21 -6.66 4.95 6.59
CA LYS A 21 -8.00 4.39 6.84
C LYS A 21 -8.01 2.87 6.79
N TYR A 22 -7.34 2.28 5.80
CA TYR A 22 -7.39 0.83 5.55
C TYR A 22 -6.17 0.10 6.11
N LYS A 23 -5.28 0.79 6.84
CA LYS A 23 -4.02 0.24 7.37
C LYS A 23 -3.25 -0.56 6.32
N VAL A 24 -2.94 0.10 5.21
CA VAL A 24 -2.17 -0.47 4.08
C VAL A 24 -1.14 0.51 3.57
N LEU A 25 -0.05 0.02 2.99
CA LEU A 25 1.00 0.85 2.39
C LEU A 25 1.48 0.27 1.06
N PRO A 26 1.39 0.99 -0.07
CA PRO A 26 2.01 0.54 -1.31
C PRO A 26 3.55 0.62 -1.20
N ILE A 27 4.25 -0.47 -1.54
CA ILE A 27 5.72 -0.53 -1.49
C ILE A 27 6.33 -0.29 -2.86
N GLU A 28 5.72 -0.90 -3.88
CA GLU A 28 6.24 -0.91 -5.24
C GLU A 28 5.11 -1.18 -6.24
N LYS A 29 5.36 -0.75 -7.47
CA LYS A 29 4.55 -1.09 -8.63
C LYS A 29 5.48 -1.59 -9.72
N VAL A 30 5.33 -2.85 -10.12
CA VAL A 30 6.12 -3.47 -11.20
C VAL A 30 5.16 -3.92 -12.30
N GLY A 31 5.20 -3.25 -13.44
CA GLY A 31 4.25 -3.48 -14.53
C GLY A 31 2.80 -3.30 -14.05
N ASN A 32 2.02 -4.39 -14.10
CA ASN A 32 0.61 -4.41 -13.67
C ASN A 32 0.42 -4.88 -12.22
N ILE A 33 1.50 -5.12 -11.47
CA ILE A 33 1.43 -5.63 -10.09
C ILE A 33 1.69 -4.48 -9.12
N LEU A 34 0.79 -4.31 -8.14
CA LEU A 34 0.95 -3.42 -7.00
C LEU A 34 1.21 -4.25 -5.75
N SER A 35 2.41 -4.14 -5.20
CA SER A 35 2.76 -4.77 -3.92
C SER A 35 2.36 -3.84 -2.78
N VAL A 36 1.56 -4.36 -1.84
CA VAL A 36 1.00 -3.58 -0.73
C VAL A 36 1.26 -4.29 0.58
N VAL A 37 1.74 -3.57 1.59
CA VAL A 37 1.82 -4.06 2.97
C VAL A 37 0.46 -3.96 3.62
N SER A 38 0.08 -4.99 4.38
CA SER A 38 -1.12 -5.01 5.22
C SER A 38 -0.86 -5.78 6.51
N CYS A 39 -1.56 -5.40 7.58
CA CYS A 39 -1.61 -6.20 8.82
C CYS A 39 -2.49 -7.45 8.68
N ASN A 40 -3.38 -7.46 7.69
CA ASN A 40 -4.27 -8.58 7.39
C ASN A 40 -4.23 -8.88 5.88
N PRO A 41 -3.26 -9.68 5.40
CA PRO A 41 -3.14 -10.03 3.98
C PRO A 41 -4.26 -10.93 3.48
N LYS A 42 -5.08 -11.52 4.37
CA LYS A 42 -6.24 -12.36 4.01
C LYS A 42 -7.51 -11.54 3.75
N ASP A 43 -7.46 -10.22 3.86
CA ASP A 43 -8.58 -9.34 3.53
C ASP A 43 -8.80 -9.27 2.01
N ASN A 44 -9.46 -10.30 1.48
CA ASN A 44 -9.79 -10.43 0.08
C ASN A 44 -10.72 -9.30 -0.40
N GLN A 45 -11.51 -8.71 0.50
CA GLN A 45 -12.43 -7.62 0.15
C GLN A 45 -11.63 -6.35 -0.12
N LEU A 46 -10.66 -6.02 0.75
CA LEU A 46 -9.74 -4.90 0.55
C LEU A 46 -8.86 -5.09 -0.67
N GLN A 47 -8.34 -6.30 -0.89
CA GLN A 47 -7.55 -6.62 -2.09
C GLN A 47 -8.34 -6.33 -3.37
N ARG A 48 -9.59 -6.81 -3.44
CA ARG A 48 -10.49 -6.58 -4.58
C ARG A 48 -10.84 -5.11 -4.74
N ALA A 49 -11.07 -4.39 -3.64
CA ALA A 49 -11.39 -2.96 -3.67
C ALA A 49 -10.23 -2.13 -4.23
N ILE A 50 -9.00 -2.40 -3.77
CA ILE A 50 -7.78 -1.75 -4.28
C ILE A 50 -7.58 -2.12 -5.75
N SER A 51 -7.71 -3.40 -6.11
CA SER A 51 -7.51 -3.87 -7.49
C SER A 51 -8.50 -3.21 -8.46
N LYS A 52 -9.80 -3.16 -8.11
CA LYS A 52 -10.82 -2.47 -8.91
C LYS A 52 -10.55 -0.98 -9.06
N LYS A 53 -10.13 -0.31 -7.98
CA LYS A 53 -9.88 1.14 -8.01
C LYS A 53 -8.64 1.51 -8.84
N THR A 54 -7.62 0.65 -8.82
CA THR A 54 -6.32 0.92 -9.43
C THR A 54 -6.16 0.27 -10.81
N ASN A 55 -7.03 -0.67 -11.18
CA ASN A 55 -6.86 -1.58 -12.32
C ASN A 55 -5.55 -2.40 -12.28
N LEU A 56 -4.98 -2.60 -11.09
CA LEU A 56 -3.74 -3.35 -10.88
C LEU A 56 -4.01 -4.70 -10.20
N VAL A 57 -3.14 -5.66 -10.45
CA VAL A 57 -3.07 -6.91 -9.68
C VAL A 57 -2.42 -6.61 -8.34
N VAL A 58 -3.18 -6.72 -7.26
CA VAL A 58 -2.69 -6.40 -5.91
C VAL A 58 -2.12 -7.65 -5.25
N LYS A 59 -0.88 -7.56 -4.74
CA LYS A 59 -0.27 -8.59 -3.89
C LYS A 59 -0.05 -8.03 -2.50
N PHE A 60 -0.60 -8.71 -1.49
CA PHE A 60 -0.39 -8.33 -0.10
C PHE A 60 0.83 -8.99 0.51
N PHE A 61 1.57 -8.20 1.28
CA PHE A 61 2.66 -8.64 2.14
C PHE A 61 2.28 -8.36 3.59
N LEU A 62 2.48 -9.35 4.46
CA LEU A 62 2.20 -9.22 5.89
C LEU A 62 3.23 -8.30 6.54
N SER A 63 2.78 -7.41 7.42
CA SER A 63 3.65 -6.70 8.35
C SER A 63 3.03 -6.63 9.74
N ALA A 64 3.87 -6.36 10.74
CA ALA A 64 3.43 -6.09 12.10
C ALA A 64 2.66 -4.77 12.16
N PRO A 65 1.55 -4.70 12.94
CA PRO A 65 0.77 -3.46 13.08
C PRO A 65 1.59 -2.25 13.49
N LYS A 66 2.47 -2.41 14.47
CA LYS A 66 3.31 -1.33 14.99
C LYS A 66 4.24 -0.75 13.92
N ALA A 67 4.92 -1.61 13.16
CA ALA A 67 5.81 -1.17 12.09
C ALA A 67 5.05 -0.47 10.96
N LEU A 68 3.82 -0.89 10.66
CA LEU A 68 2.99 -0.21 9.66
C LEU A 68 2.49 1.15 10.17
N GLU A 69 2.08 1.23 11.44
CA GLU A 69 1.62 2.47 12.07
C GLU A 69 2.73 3.54 12.09
N GLU A 70 3.95 3.19 12.51
CA GLU A 70 5.11 4.10 12.50
C GLU A 70 5.35 4.72 11.12
N VAL A 71 5.21 3.94 10.05
CA VAL A 71 5.39 4.43 8.67
C VAL A 71 4.20 5.26 8.21
N LEU A 72 2.98 4.87 8.57
CA LEU A 72 1.77 5.62 8.22
C LEU A 72 1.71 6.98 8.90
N GLU A 73 2.21 7.10 10.13
CA GLU A 73 2.32 8.38 10.85
C GLU A 73 3.32 9.32 10.17
N ALA A 74 4.42 8.78 9.65
CA ALA A 74 5.43 9.53 8.90
C ALA A 74 4.96 9.98 7.50
N LEU A 75 3.78 9.55 7.03
CA LEU A 75 3.15 10.09 5.82
C LEU A 75 2.48 11.44 6.15
N ILE A 76 3.26 12.50 6.09
CA ILE A 76 2.86 13.93 6.13
C ILE A 76 3.56 14.64 4.98
#